data_AF-A0A2E6NK23-F1
#
_entry.id   AF-A0A2E6NK23-F1
#
_cell.length_a   1.000
_cell.length_b   1.000
_cell.length_c   1.000
_cell.angle_alpha   90.00
_cell.angle_beta   90.00
_cell.angle_gamma   90.00
#
_symmetry.space_group_name_H-M   'P 1'
#
loop_
_entity.id
_entity.type
_entity.pdbx_description
1 polymer ?
#
loop_
_entity_poly.entity_id
_entity_poly.type
_entity_poly.pdbx_seq_one_letter_code
_entity_poly.pdbx_strand_id
1 'polypeptide(L)'
;YRGIITKRQLDWLKNDLESIPKNKLILVATHIPLLATADDGKSTPVTGPGTDNFAELIEILSPFENIYGIAGHDSSNSFKVEINHSHGWSGKPWIAHTLAEVRGNGWTTGLTDPRGVRDAMMQDGNPNGFYVLKFNEVDVVPEFIPFPFGPDANRRIRITLDPMLLSSQDNSINRGSLQNDAKLVVNLFDGGVRDSVWLSLDGSPEQAMVYTVRTDPYVERIYQELLDTDSQIDPPTRSSHIWEYQLPSSLPVGIHRVEVFTEDEFGQQQRGAFSFEILSN
;
A
#
# COMPACT_ATOMS: atom_id res chain seq x y z
N TYR A 1 18.04 1.64 -7.26
CA TYR A 1 18.29 2.45 -8.47
C TYR A 1 18.07 3.92 -8.11
N ARG A 2 18.69 4.86 -8.83
CA ARG A 2 18.59 6.30 -8.52
C ARG A 2 18.29 7.08 -9.78
N GLY A 3 17.29 7.95 -9.72
CA GLY A 3 16.92 8.85 -10.80
C GLY A 3 17.78 10.10 -10.81
N ILE A 4 18.08 10.58 -12.01
CA ILE A 4 18.69 11.89 -12.22
C ILE A 4 17.95 12.55 -13.38
N ILE A 5 17.41 13.74 -13.14
CA ILE A 5 16.85 14.59 -14.19
C ILE A 5 18.00 15.42 -14.74
N THR A 6 18.39 15.21 -15.99
CA THR A 6 19.55 15.90 -16.56
C THR A 6 19.29 17.41 -16.62
N LYS A 7 20.36 18.22 -16.57
CA LYS A 7 20.26 19.67 -16.73
C LYS A 7 19.45 20.07 -17.97
N ARG A 8 19.63 19.36 -19.09
CA ARG A 8 18.88 19.60 -20.33
C ARG A 8 17.37 19.42 -20.14
N GLN A 9 16.95 18.39 -19.38
CA GLN A 9 15.54 18.15 -19.09
C GLN A 9 14.97 19.19 -18.13
N LEU A 10 15.73 19.60 -17.11
CA LEU A 10 15.33 20.67 -16.18
C LEU A 10 15.20 22.02 -16.89
N ASP A 11 16.17 22.39 -17.72
CA ASP A 11 16.11 23.62 -18.53
C ASP A 11 14.89 23.61 -19.46
N TRP A 12 14.62 22.48 -20.12
CA TRP A 12 13.44 22.31 -20.98
C TRP A 12 12.14 22.45 -20.17
N LEU A 13 12.01 21.74 -19.05
CA LEU A 13 10.81 21.78 -18.21
C LEU A 13 10.55 23.19 -17.68
N LYS A 14 11.58 23.88 -17.23
CA LYS A 14 11.48 25.28 -16.78
C LYS A 14 10.88 26.16 -17.87
N ASN A 15 11.40 26.07 -19.10
CA ASN A 15 10.93 26.86 -20.24
C ASN A 15 9.49 26.49 -20.64
N ASP A 16 9.15 25.20 -20.65
CA ASP A 16 7.79 24.72 -20.97
C ASP A 16 6.75 25.28 -19.98
N LEU A 17 7.11 25.35 -18.71
CA LEU A 17 6.27 25.85 -17.62
C LEU A 17 6.18 27.38 -17.52
N GLU A 18 6.97 28.16 -18.28
CA GLU A 18 6.98 29.63 -18.17
C GLU A 18 5.62 30.25 -18.48
N SER A 19 4.95 29.74 -19.52
CA SER A 19 3.67 30.27 -20.00
C SER A 19 2.44 29.69 -19.27
N ILE A 20 2.63 28.68 -18.43
CA ILE A 20 1.52 27.97 -17.79
C ILE A 20 0.99 28.79 -16.60
N PRO A 21 -0.33 29.05 -16.53
CA PRO A 21 -0.94 29.70 -15.38
C PRO A 21 -0.69 28.92 -14.09
N LYS A 22 -0.33 29.63 -13.01
CA LYS A 22 0.16 29.04 -11.76
C LYS A 22 -0.89 28.28 -10.94
N ASN A 23 -2.16 28.49 -11.26
CA ASN A 23 -3.29 27.80 -10.66
C ASN A 23 -3.68 26.50 -11.39
N LYS A 24 -3.03 26.15 -12.52
CA LYS A 24 -3.28 24.87 -13.21
C LYS A 24 -2.66 23.70 -12.43
N LEU A 25 -3.27 22.52 -12.57
CA LEU A 25 -2.67 21.27 -12.11
C LEU A 25 -1.43 20.95 -12.96
N ILE A 26 -0.31 20.72 -12.29
CA ILE A 26 0.90 20.15 -12.86
C ILE A 26 0.99 18.69 -12.43
N LEU A 27 0.71 17.77 -13.36
CA LEU A 27 0.92 16.34 -13.17
C LEU A 27 2.35 15.97 -13.62
N VAL A 28 3.21 15.63 -12.68
CA VAL A 28 4.59 15.20 -12.94
C VAL A 28 4.63 13.68 -13.05
N ALA A 29 4.87 13.16 -14.25
CA ALA A 29 5.00 11.72 -14.47
C ALA A 29 6.46 11.32 -14.73
N THR A 30 7.00 10.43 -13.91
CA THR A 30 8.38 9.92 -14.04
C THR A 30 8.40 8.39 -14.10
N HIS A 31 9.48 7.81 -14.64
CA HIS A 31 9.65 6.36 -14.51
C HIS A 31 10.00 5.98 -13.07
N ILE A 32 11.02 6.64 -12.50
CA ILE A 32 11.53 6.42 -11.14
C ILE A 32 10.77 7.34 -10.17
N PRO A 33 10.44 6.89 -8.94
CA PRO A 33 9.86 7.76 -7.93
C PRO A 33 10.67 9.03 -7.70
N LEU A 34 9.94 10.12 -7.45
CA LEU A 34 10.56 11.35 -6.96
C LEU A 34 11.11 11.11 -5.54
N LEU A 35 10.26 10.56 -4.68
CA LEU A 35 10.58 10.04 -3.36
C LEU A 35 9.75 8.78 -3.10
N ALA A 36 10.32 7.84 -2.35
CA ALA A 36 9.67 6.59 -1.94
C ALA A 36 10.08 6.30 -0.49
N THR A 37 9.21 6.64 0.45
CA THR A 37 9.46 6.44 1.88
C THR A 37 8.15 6.31 2.65
N ALA A 38 8.15 5.51 3.71
CA ALA A 38 7.08 5.51 4.70
C ALA A 38 7.64 5.26 6.10
N ASP A 39 7.06 5.95 7.08
CA ASP A 39 7.50 5.97 8.47
C ASP A 39 6.27 6.02 9.39
N ASP A 40 6.25 5.18 10.42
CA ASP A 40 5.23 5.16 11.48
C ASP A 40 5.75 5.81 12.79
N GLY A 41 6.96 6.35 12.79
CA GLY A 41 7.61 7.01 13.92
C GLY A 41 8.15 6.06 15.00
N LYS A 42 8.02 4.74 14.81
CA LYS A 42 8.42 3.71 15.81
C LYS A 42 9.26 2.59 15.21
N SER A 43 9.00 2.21 13.97
CA SER A 43 9.67 1.13 13.24
C SER A 43 10.81 1.69 12.40
N THR A 44 11.65 0.81 11.85
CA THR A 44 12.60 1.24 10.82
C THR A 44 11.82 1.70 9.58
N PRO A 45 12.03 2.93 9.08
CA PRO A 45 11.35 3.41 7.89
C PRO A 45 11.61 2.49 6.69
N VAL A 46 10.61 2.32 5.84
CA VAL A 46 10.77 1.67 4.54
C VAL A 46 11.08 2.73 3.51
N THR A 47 12.09 2.47 2.67
CA THR A 47 12.52 3.39 1.60
C THR A 47 12.67 2.63 0.29
N GLY A 48 12.44 3.32 -0.82
CA GLY A 48 12.55 2.78 -2.18
C GLY A 48 13.51 3.60 -3.06
N PRO A 49 13.49 3.37 -4.39
CA PRO A 49 14.18 4.21 -5.36
C PRO A 49 13.72 5.66 -5.27
N GLY A 50 14.59 6.60 -5.60
CA GLY A 50 14.29 8.02 -5.56
C GLY A 50 15.07 8.81 -6.60
N THR A 51 14.71 10.07 -6.78
CA THR A 51 15.39 10.99 -7.70
C THR A 51 16.38 11.86 -6.93
N ASP A 52 17.67 11.68 -7.19
CA ASP A 52 18.77 12.28 -6.42
C ASP A 52 18.73 13.82 -6.45
N ASN A 53 18.39 14.40 -7.60
CA ASN A 53 18.29 15.85 -7.76
C ASN A 53 16.85 16.37 -7.72
N PHE A 54 15.99 15.74 -6.92
CA PHE A 54 14.61 16.17 -6.71
C PHE A 54 14.49 17.64 -6.25
N ALA A 55 15.46 18.15 -5.48
CA ALA A 55 15.49 19.55 -5.06
C ALA A 55 15.50 20.55 -6.23
N GLU A 56 16.19 20.23 -7.35
CA GLU A 56 16.19 21.09 -8.54
C GLU A 56 14.80 21.14 -9.20
N LEU A 57 14.06 20.03 -9.15
CA LEU A 57 12.67 19.98 -9.62
C LEU A 57 11.74 20.79 -8.71
N ILE A 58 11.90 20.69 -7.38
CA ILE A 58 11.15 21.49 -6.40
C ILE A 58 11.25 22.99 -6.71
N GLU A 59 12.45 23.49 -7.00
CA GLU A 59 12.65 24.90 -7.34
C GLU A 59 11.84 25.32 -8.58
N ILE A 60 11.86 24.50 -9.64
CA ILE A 60 11.11 24.76 -10.88
C ILE A 60 9.60 24.76 -10.62
N LEU A 61 9.11 23.88 -9.76
CA LEU A 61 7.69 23.72 -9.45
C LEU A 61 7.16 24.73 -8.42
N SER A 62 8.04 25.38 -7.65
CA SER A 62 7.67 26.31 -6.56
C SER A 62 6.66 27.41 -6.91
N PRO A 63 6.55 27.90 -8.17
CA PRO A 63 5.52 28.88 -8.52
C PRO A 63 4.10 28.32 -8.65
N PHE A 64 3.91 26.99 -8.67
CA PHE A 64 2.61 26.34 -8.94
C PHE A 64 1.91 25.87 -7.65
N GLU A 65 0.60 26.03 -7.61
CA GLU A 65 -0.20 25.74 -6.41
C GLU A 65 -0.73 24.30 -6.36
N ASN A 66 -0.97 23.70 -7.53
CA ASN A 66 -1.63 22.41 -7.67
C ASN A 66 -0.69 21.44 -8.39
N ILE A 67 -0.12 20.49 -7.64
CA ILE A 67 0.86 19.53 -8.16
C ILE A 67 0.42 18.13 -7.75
N TYR A 68 0.67 17.15 -8.62
CA TYR A 68 0.57 15.74 -8.29
C TYR A 68 1.69 14.99 -9.01
N GLY A 69 2.40 14.12 -8.32
CA GLY A 69 3.48 13.30 -8.89
C GLY A 69 3.04 11.86 -9.03
N ILE A 70 3.35 11.23 -10.16
CA ILE A 70 3.19 9.79 -10.37
C ILE A 70 4.49 9.16 -10.87
N ALA A 71 4.77 7.96 -10.39
CA ALA A 71 5.91 7.16 -10.83
C ALA A 71 5.59 5.67 -10.85
N GLY A 72 6.45 4.88 -11.49
CA GLY A 72 6.45 3.42 -11.40
C GLY A 72 7.79 2.93 -10.87
N HIS A 73 8.45 2.06 -11.64
CA HIS A 73 9.80 1.49 -11.42
C HIS A 73 9.94 0.57 -10.20
N ASP A 74 9.46 0.97 -9.02
CA ASP A 74 9.40 0.09 -7.87
C ASP A 74 8.46 -1.09 -8.14
N SER A 75 8.74 -2.21 -7.51
CA SER A 75 8.01 -3.47 -7.60
C SER A 75 7.87 -4.19 -6.27
N SER A 76 8.43 -3.59 -5.22
CA SER A 76 8.39 -4.12 -3.87
C SER A 76 7.31 -3.44 -3.05
N ASN A 77 7.06 -2.15 -3.30
CA ASN A 77 6.17 -1.32 -2.50
C ASN A 77 5.62 -0.11 -3.29
N SER A 78 4.39 0.31 -3.00
CA SER A 78 3.81 1.57 -3.49
C SER A 78 3.87 2.65 -2.41
N PHE A 79 3.94 3.93 -2.79
CA PHE A 79 4.21 4.99 -1.81
C PHE A 79 3.40 6.25 -2.09
N LYS A 80 2.79 6.82 -1.06
CA LYS A 80 2.12 8.14 -1.11
C LYS A 80 2.85 9.16 -0.25
N VAL A 81 3.96 9.70 -0.76
CA VAL A 81 4.79 10.67 -0.01
C VAL A 81 4.20 12.07 -0.13
N GLU A 82 3.89 12.72 0.99
CA GLU A 82 3.50 14.14 1.00
C GLU A 82 4.76 15.02 0.96
N ILE A 83 4.89 15.80 -0.11
CA ILE A 83 5.92 16.80 -0.30
C ILE A 83 5.50 18.07 0.42
N ASN A 84 6.30 18.46 1.42
CA ASN A 84 6.04 19.58 2.32
C ASN A 84 7.36 20.23 2.79
N HIS A 85 7.30 21.07 3.82
CA HIS A 85 8.46 21.84 4.33
C HIS A 85 9.67 20.98 4.71
N SER A 86 9.49 19.73 5.17
CA SER A 86 10.62 18.84 5.49
C SER A 86 11.42 18.43 4.26
N HIS A 87 10.84 18.60 3.07
CA HIS A 87 11.43 18.30 1.77
C HIS A 87 11.94 19.57 1.04
N GLY A 88 11.90 20.74 1.69
CA GLY A 88 12.24 22.02 1.06
C GLY A 88 11.10 22.65 0.25
N TRP A 89 9.86 22.17 0.40
CA TRP A 89 8.67 22.72 -0.27
C TRP A 89 7.94 23.73 0.62
N SER A 90 7.68 24.94 0.11
CA SER A 90 7.01 26.02 0.85
C SER A 90 5.58 26.32 0.40
N GLY A 91 5.09 25.65 -0.66
CA GLY A 91 3.73 25.81 -1.17
C GLY A 91 2.71 24.91 -0.47
N LYS A 92 1.52 24.78 -1.07
CA LYS A 92 0.51 23.79 -0.67
C LYS A 92 1.11 22.37 -0.79
N PRO A 93 1.06 21.51 0.26
CA PRO A 93 1.57 20.15 0.16
C PRO A 93 0.94 19.37 -0.99
N TRP A 94 1.71 18.46 -1.58
CA TRP A 94 1.27 17.65 -2.72
C TRP A 94 1.85 16.24 -2.65
N ILE A 95 1.27 15.29 -3.39
CA ILE A 95 1.62 13.87 -3.27
C ILE A 95 2.54 13.43 -4.40
N ALA A 96 3.67 12.83 -4.05
CA ALA A 96 4.49 12.04 -4.95
C ALA A 96 4.11 10.55 -4.79
N HIS A 97 3.37 10.03 -5.77
CA HIS A 97 2.74 8.72 -5.72
C HIS A 97 3.50 7.69 -6.56
N THR A 98 3.97 6.60 -5.96
CA THR A 98 4.59 5.46 -6.65
C THR A 98 3.55 4.36 -6.89
N LEU A 99 3.14 4.17 -8.15
CA LEU A 99 2.11 3.25 -8.63
C LEU A 99 2.69 1.87 -8.99
N ALA A 100 3.35 1.21 -8.03
CA ALA A 100 4.17 0.01 -8.28
C ALA A 100 3.36 -1.23 -8.70
N GLU A 101 2.09 -1.28 -8.32
CA GLU A 101 1.13 -2.36 -8.54
C GLU A 101 0.90 -2.65 -10.04
N VAL A 102 1.15 -1.65 -10.90
CA VAL A 102 1.04 -1.81 -12.37
C VAL A 102 2.03 -2.85 -12.90
N ARG A 103 3.24 -2.89 -12.33
CA ARG A 103 4.23 -3.94 -12.62
C ARG A 103 4.01 -5.16 -11.72
N GLY A 104 3.54 -4.95 -10.49
CA GLY A 104 3.62 -5.94 -9.43
C GLY A 104 5.06 -6.33 -9.15
N ASN A 105 5.31 -7.52 -8.61
CA ASN A 105 6.67 -8.04 -8.43
C ASN A 105 7.29 -8.64 -9.72
N GLY A 106 6.93 -8.09 -10.88
CA GLY A 106 7.26 -8.66 -12.19
C GLY A 106 6.29 -9.76 -12.61
N TRP A 107 5.79 -9.68 -13.84
CA TRP A 107 4.70 -10.52 -14.36
C TRP A 107 4.99 -12.02 -14.49
N THR A 108 6.16 -12.49 -14.04
CA THR A 108 6.57 -13.90 -14.11
C THR A 108 6.69 -14.56 -12.72
N THR A 109 6.37 -13.85 -11.64
CA THR A 109 6.57 -14.31 -10.25
C THR A 109 5.27 -14.76 -9.60
N GLY A 110 5.37 -15.69 -8.64
CA GLY A 110 4.24 -16.15 -7.82
C GLY A 110 3.35 -17.20 -8.48
N LEU A 111 2.14 -17.40 -7.96
CA LEU A 111 1.27 -18.51 -8.36
C LEU A 111 0.72 -18.31 -9.78
N THR A 112 0.61 -19.40 -10.54
CA THR A 112 -0.01 -19.38 -11.87
C THR A 112 -1.49 -19.72 -11.77
N ASP A 113 -2.34 -18.90 -12.38
CA ASP A 113 -3.76 -19.18 -12.51
C ASP A 113 -4.07 -20.18 -13.64
N PRO A 114 -5.30 -20.70 -13.76
CA PRO A 114 -5.67 -21.62 -14.85
C PRO A 114 -5.54 -21.07 -16.28
N ARG A 115 -5.31 -19.77 -16.46
CA ARG A 115 -5.05 -19.12 -17.76
C ARG A 115 -3.56 -19.08 -18.10
N GLY A 116 -2.69 -19.48 -17.17
CA GLY A 116 -1.24 -19.35 -17.31
C GLY A 116 -0.71 -17.98 -16.89
N VAL A 117 -1.52 -17.15 -16.23
CA VAL A 117 -1.11 -15.82 -15.76
C VAL A 117 -0.62 -15.92 -14.32
N ARG A 118 0.56 -15.35 -14.06
CA ARG A 118 1.17 -15.27 -12.72
C ARG A 118 0.53 -14.13 -11.91
N ASP A 119 0.29 -14.36 -10.62
CA ASP A 119 -0.34 -13.36 -9.73
C ASP A 119 0.53 -12.12 -9.49
N ALA A 120 1.86 -12.23 -9.58
CA ALA A 120 2.83 -11.15 -9.46
C ALA A 120 2.62 -10.26 -8.22
N MET A 121 2.22 -10.87 -7.09
CA MET A 121 2.05 -10.17 -5.82
C MET A 121 3.37 -9.52 -5.37
N MET A 122 3.27 -8.27 -4.93
CA MET A 122 4.38 -7.46 -4.43
C MET A 122 4.93 -7.96 -3.09
N GLN A 123 6.19 -7.66 -2.80
CA GLN A 123 6.89 -8.09 -1.59
C GLN A 123 6.30 -7.52 -0.29
N ASP A 124 5.60 -6.39 -0.39
CA ASP A 124 4.83 -5.74 0.68
C ASP A 124 3.40 -6.29 0.84
N GLY A 125 2.96 -7.16 -0.07
CA GLY A 125 1.65 -7.80 -0.06
C GLY A 125 0.58 -7.18 -0.95
N ASN A 126 0.86 -6.06 -1.63
CA ASN A 126 -0.05 -5.53 -2.64
C ASN A 126 -0.21 -6.53 -3.80
N PRO A 127 -1.43 -6.79 -4.29
CA PRO A 127 -1.60 -7.50 -5.55
C PRO A 127 -1.14 -6.62 -6.71
N ASN A 128 -0.85 -7.22 -7.87
CA ASN A 128 -0.72 -6.42 -9.09
C ASN A 128 -2.10 -5.86 -9.51
N GLY A 129 -2.11 -4.91 -10.44
CA GLY A 129 -3.34 -4.35 -10.96
C GLY A 129 -3.10 -3.16 -11.89
N PHE A 130 -4.04 -2.22 -11.89
CA PHE A 130 -3.92 -0.97 -12.66
C PHE A 130 -4.60 0.18 -11.94
N TYR A 131 -4.31 1.41 -12.35
CA TYR A 131 -4.93 2.61 -11.80
C TYR A 131 -5.89 3.25 -12.79
N VAL A 132 -7.00 3.76 -12.27
CA VAL A 132 -7.89 4.70 -12.97
C VAL A 132 -7.69 6.07 -12.33
N LEU A 133 -7.06 6.99 -13.04
CA LEU A 133 -6.88 8.37 -12.58
C LEU A 133 -8.09 9.22 -13.01
N LYS A 134 -8.79 9.80 -12.04
CA LYS A 134 -9.93 10.69 -12.27
C LYS A 134 -9.48 12.14 -12.04
N PHE A 135 -9.78 13.00 -13.01
CA PHE A 135 -9.42 14.41 -12.96
C PHE A 135 -10.69 15.27 -12.94
N ASN A 136 -10.72 16.25 -12.03
CA ASN A 136 -11.73 17.31 -12.03
C ASN A 136 -11.03 18.65 -11.81
N GLU A 137 -10.84 19.42 -12.88
CA GLU A 137 -10.04 20.64 -12.89
C GLU A 137 -8.62 20.44 -12.35
N VAL A 138 -8.42 20.71 -11.06
CA VAL A 138 -7.12 20.60 -10.37
C VAL A 138 -7.03 19.41 -9.42
N ASP A 139 -8.15 18.73 -9.19
CA ASP A 139 -8.24 17.57 -8.31
C ASP A 139 -7.88 16.29 -9.05
N VAL A 140 -7.15 15.41 -8.38
CA VAL A 140 -6.73 14.09 -8.88
C VAL A 140 -7.13 13.03 -7.86
N VAL A 141 -7.88 12.02 -8.31
CA VAL A 141 -8.22 10.85 -7.50
C VAL A 141 -7.67 9.60 -8.19
N PRO A 142 -6.60 8.97 -7.66
CA PRO A 142 -6.13 7.68 -8.14
C PRO A 142 -6.98 6.55 -7.57
N GLU A 143 -7.55 5.71 -8.42
CA GLU A 143 -8.27 4.52 -7.99
C GLU A 143 -7.50 3.27 -8.41
N PHE A 144 -6.92 2.56 -7.44
CA PHE A 144 -6.30 1.25 -7.68
C PHE A 144 -7.37 0.18 -7.93
N ILE A 145 -7.18 -0.60 -9.00
CA ILE A 145 -7.98 -1.75 -9.38
C ILE A 145 -7.09 -3.00 -9.31
N PRO A 146 -7.23 -3.81 -8.24
CA PRO A 146 -6.52 -5.08 -8.10
C PRO A 146 -6.86 -6.06 -9.22
N PHE A 147 -5.89 -6.86 -9.62
CA PHE A 147 -6.14 -7.96 -10.54
C PHE A 147 -7.13 -8.97 -9.93
N PRO A 148 -8.10 -9.50 -10.70
CA PRO A 148 -9.19 -10.31 -10.17
C PRO A 148 -8.76 -11.77 -9.97
N PHE A 149 -7.63 -12.01 -9.31
CA PHE A 149 -7.12 -13.35 -9.02
C PHE A 149 -6.47 -13.41 -7.64
N GLY A 150 -6.28 -14.62 -7.12
CA GLY A 150 -5.71 -14.85 -5.80
C GLY A 150 -6.70 -14.62 -4.65
N PRO A 151 -6.21 -14.63 -3.40
CA PRO A 151 -7.06 -14.51 -2.20
C PRO A 151 -7.74 -13.14 -2.07
N ASP A 152 -7.23 -12.15 -2.80
CA ASP A 152 -7.66 -10.76 -2.74
C ASP A 152 -8.37 -10.31 -4.02
N ALA A 153 -8.81 -11.25 -4.85
CA ALA A 153 -9.49 -10.96 -6.10
C ALA A 153 -10.62 -9.93 -5.89
N ASN A 154 -10.50 -8.78 -6.57
CA ASN A 154 -11.40 -7.63 -6.48
C ASN A 154 -11.55 -6.99 -5.08
N ARG A 155 -10.64 -7.28 -4.15
CA ARG A 155 -10.60 -6.66 -2.82
C ARG A 155 -9.48 -5.64 -2.77
N ARG A 156 -9.75 -4.48 -2.19
CA ARG A 156 -8.75 -3.44 -1.93
C ARG A 156 -8.13 -3.52 -0.54
N ILE A 157 -8.55 -4.52 0.24
CA ILE A 157 -8.05 -4.78 1.58
C ILE A 157 -7.87 -6.27 1.79
N ARG A 158 -6.79 -6.64 2.49
CA ARG A 158 -6.58 -7.96 3.05
C ARG A 158 -6.67 -7.88 4.57
N ILE A 159 -7.37 -8.83 5.18
CA ILE A 159 -7.53 -8.91 6.64
C ILE A 159 -7.00 -10.27 7.09
N THR A 160 -6.05 -10.28 8.01
CA THR A 160 -5.43 -11.50 8.55
C THR A 160 -5.32 -11.44 10.07
N LEU A 161 -5.13 -12.62 10.68
CA LEU A 161 -4.68 -12.74 12.06
C LEU A 161 -3.17 -12.92 12.09
N ASP A 162 -2.52 -12.27 13.06
CA ASP A 162 -1.11 -12.45 13.33
C ASP A 162 -0.82 -12.52 14.85
N PRO A 163 -0.30 -13.65 15.35
CA PRO A 163 -0.13 -14.92 14.64
C PRO A 163 -1.49 -15.56 14.30
N MET A 164 -1.50 -16.48 13.34
CA MET A 164 -2.70 -17.25 12.97
C MET A 164 -3.22 -18.09 14.14
N LEU A 165 -4.48 -18.52 14.09
CA LEU A 165 -5.01 -19.47 15.07
C LEU A 165 -4.24 -20.79 15.01
N LEU A 166 -3.95 -21.37 16.17
CA LEU A 166 -3.40 -22.73 16.23
C LEU A 166 -4.55 -23.71 15.99
N SER A 167 -4.55 -24.34 14.82
CA SER A 167 -5.53 -25.40 14.49
C SER A 167 -4.98 -26.77 14.90
N SER A 168 -5.87 -27.63 15.42
CA SER A 168 -5.60 -29.05 15.65
C SER A 168 -6.00 -29.93 14.46
N GLN A 169 -6.63 -29.37 13.41
CA GLN A 169 -7.09 -30.09 12.22
C GLN A 169 -6.75 -29.31 10.93
N ASP A 170 -6.11 -29.99 9.97
CA ASP A 170 -5.51 -29.37 8.77
C ASP A 170 -6.49 -28.82 7.71
N ASN A 171 -7.80 -29.00 7.90
CA ASN A 171 -8.77 -28.82 6.78
C ASN A 171 -9.78 -27.66 6.94
N SER A 172 -9.67 -26.80 7.96
CA SER A 172 -10.55 -25.62 8.09
C SER A 172 -9.77 -24.31 8.20
N ILE A 173 -10.16 -23.32 7.39
CA ILE A 173 -9.56 -21.99 7.36
C ILE A 173 -10.07 -21.17 8.56
N ASN A 174 -9.18 -20.44 9.26
CA ASN A 174 -9.48 -19.50 10.35
C ASN A 174 -10.24 -20.08 11.56
N ARG A 175 -9.87 -21.28 12.01
CA ARG A 175 -10.43 -21.91 13.22
C ARG A 175 -9.31 -22.48 14.09
N GLY A 176 -9.40 -22.32 15.40
CA GLY A 176 -8.38 -22.83 16.32
C GLY A 176 -8.38 -22.13 17.68
N SER A 177 -7.28 -22.27 18.42
CA SER A 177 -7.06 -21.50 19.66
C SER A 177 -6.39 -20.16 19.34
N LEU A 178 -6.91 -19.09 19.94
CA LEU A 178 -6.30 -17.77 19.88
C LEU A 178 -4.94 -17.80 20.60
N GLN A 179 -3.92 -17.27 19.95
CA GLN A 179 -2.59 -17.16 20.55
C GLN A 179 -2.46 -15.86 21.36
N ASN A 180 -1.48 -15.82 22.26
CA ASN A 180 -1.14 -14.59 22.98
C ASN A 180 -0.76 -13.49 22.00
N ASP A 181 -1.12 -12.26 22.34
CA ASP A 181 -0.83 -11.05 21.55
C ASP A 181 -1.38 -11.07 20.12
N ALA A 182 -2.35 -11.95 19.81
CA ALA A 182 -2.97 -11.99 18.49
C ALA A 182 -3.54 -10.64 18.07
N LYS A 183 -3.14 -10.21 16.88
CA LYS A 183 -3.58 -8.97 16.24
C LYS A 183 -4.44 -9.29 15.03
N LEU A 184 -5.38 -8.39 14.77
CA LEU A 184 -5.89 -8.23 13.42
C LEU A 184 -4.94 -7.33 12.65
N VAL A 185 -4.53 -7.77 11.47
CA VAL A 185 -3.68 -7.02 10.54
C VAL A 185 -4.48 -6.74 9.28
N VAL A 186 -4.51 -5.48 8.88
CA VAL A 186 -5.16 -5.01 7.65
C VAL A 186 -4.11 -4.44 6.74
N ASN A 187 -3.98 -5.02 5.55
CA ASN A 187 -3.25 -4.41 4.44
C ASN A 187 -4.27 -3.68 3.56
N LEU A 188 -4.26 -2.34 3.57
CA LEU A 188 -5.08 -1.53 2.68
C LEU A 188 -4.25 -1.24 1.43
N PHE A 189 -4.57 -1.91 0.32
CA PHE A 189 -3.76 -1.82 -0.88
C PHE A 189 -3.72 -0.40 -1.42
N ASP A 190 -2.58 0.00 -1.97
CA ASP A 190 -2.27 1.39 -2.32
C ASP A 190 -2.42 2.38 -1.14
N GLY A 191 -2.48 1.94 0.12
CA GLY A 191 -2.66 2.83 1.27
C GLY A 191 -1.48 3.77 1.57
N GLY A 192 -1.62 4.56 2.63
CA GLY A 192 -0.54 5.37 3.17
C GLY A 192 -0.85 5.95 4.55
N VAL A 193 0.15 6.57 5.18
CA VAL A 193 0.05 7.13 6.54
C VAL A 193 -1.06 8.19 6.72
N ARG A 194 -1.56 8.78 5.62
CA ARG A 194 -2.66 9.76 5.63
C ARG A 194 -4.05 9.12 5.55
N ASP A 195 -4.12 7.80 5.41
CA ASP A 195 -5.37 7.05 5.37
C ASP A 195 -5.81 6.60 6.76
N SER A 196 -7.08 6.27 6.90
CA SER A 196 -7.67 5.81 8.14
C SER A 196 -8.33 4.45 8.00
N VAL A 197 -8.14 3.61 9.01
CA VAL A 197 -8.73 2.26 9.09
C VAL A 197 -9.36 2.09 10.47
N TRP A 198 -10.61 1.63 10.48
CA TRP A 198 -11.37 1.30 11.67
C TRP A 198 -11.88 -0.13 11.60
N LEU A 199 -12.21 -0.70 12.76
CA LEU A 199 -12.88 -1.98 12.83
C LEU A 199 -14.00 -2.02 13.86
N SER A 200 -14.97 -2.90 13.64
CA SER A 200 -15.96 -3.36 14.61
C SER A 200 -15.80 -4.86 14.82
N LEU A 201 -15.62 -5.29 16.08
CA LEU A 201 -15.55 -6.71 16.46
C LEU A 201 -16.87 -7.12 17.10
N ASP A 202 -17.55 -8.10 16.53
CA ASP A 202 -18.84 -8.63 16.99
C ASP A 202 -19.92 -7.57 17.21
N GLY A 203 -19.95 -6.55 16.34
CA GLY A 203 -20.89 -5.44 16.41
C GLY A 203 -20.60 -4.41 17.51
N SER A 204 -19.41 -4.45 18.12
CA SER A 204 -18.93 -3.40 19.01
C SER A 204 -18.74 -2.06 18.27
N PRO A 205 -18.73 -0.91 18.98
CA PRO A 205 -18.42 0.37 18.35
C PRO A 205 -17.10 0.35 17.58
N GLU A 206 -17.03 1.13 16.50
CA GLU A 206 -15.84 1.26 15.67
C GLU A 206 -14.63 1.75 16.48
N GLN A 207 -13.49 1.09 16.27
CA GLN A 207 -12.22 1.41 16.90
C GLN A 207 -11.18 1.66 15.82
N ALA A 208 -10.42 2.75 15.97
CA ALA A 208 -9.32 3.08 15.07
C ALA A 208 -8.19 2.04 15.19
N MET A 209 -7.68 1.60 14.04
CA MET A 209 -6.50 0.75 13.95
C MET A 209 -5.24 1.61 13.90
N VAL A 210 -4.09 1.01 14.24
CA VAL A 210 -2.80 1.70 14.31
C VAL A 210 -1.99 1.44 13.04
N TYR A 211 -1.72 2.49 12.26
CA TYR A 211 -0.78 2.42 11.13
C TYR A 211 0.60 1.95 11.61
N THR A 212 1.17 0.97 10.91
CA THR A 212 2.40 0.29 11.32
C THR A 212 3.22 -0.15 10.11
N VAL A 213 4.49 0.26 10.07
CA VAL A 213 5.44 -0.15 9.02
C VAL A 213 6.04 -1.51 9.39
N ARG A 214 5.48 -2.57 8.84
CA ARG A 214 5.88 -3.97 9.06
C ARG A 214 5.68 -4.82 7.80
N THR A 215 6.17 -6.05 7.81
CA THR A 215 5.86 -7.07 6.79
C THR A 215 4.41 -7.55 6.90
N ASP A 216 3.80 -7.90 5.77
CA ASP A 216 2.46 -8.51 5.71
C ASP A 216 2.53 -9.99 6.12
N PRO A 217 1.84 -10.42 7.20
CA PRO A 217 1.83 -11.82 7.66
C PRO A 217 1.40 -12.84 6.60
N TYR A 218 0.51 -12.44 5.67
CA TYR A 218 0.12 -13.28 4.55
C TYR A 218 1.32 -13.57 3.64
N VAL A 219 2.11 -12.55 3.34
CA VAL A 219 3.28 -12.66 2.44
C VAL A 219 4.39 -13.45 3.11
N GLU A 220 4.62 -13.25 4.40
CA GLU A 220 5.58 -14.05 5.18
C GLU A 220 5.26 -15.54 5.07
N ARG A 221 4.00 -15.92 5.24
CA ARG A 221 3.55 -17.31 5.14
C ARG A 221 3.71 -17.85 3.72
N ILE A 222 3.19 -17.15 2.72
CA ILE A 222 3.23 -17.61 1.32
C ILE A 222 4.68 -17.72 0.83
N TYR A 223 5.56 -16.81 1.24
CA TYR A 223 6.98 -16.89 0.92
C TYR A 223 7.60 -18.22 1.42
N GLN A 224 7.29 -18.64 2.65
CA GLN A 224 7.75 -19.92 3.19
C GLN A 224 7.12 -21.11 2.46
N GLU A 225 5.82 -21.04 2.12
CA GLU A 225 5.12 -22.12 1.39
C GLU A 225 5.64 -22.32 -0.04
N LEU A 226 6.09 -21.26 -0.69
CA LEU A 226 6.55 -21.28 -2.09
C LEU A 226 8.07 -21.35 -2.23
N LEU A 227 8.82 -21.37 -1.13
CA LEU A 227 10.28 -21.48 -1.14
C LEU A 227 10.72 -22.76 -1.86
N ASP A 228 11.72 -22.64 -2.74
CA ASP A 228 12.26 -23.74 -3.55
C ASP A 228 11.23 -24.39 -4.52
N THR A 229 10.18 -23.66 -4.89
CA THR A 229 9.20 -24.08 -5.90
C THR A 229 9.30 -23.26 -7.20
N ASP A 230 8.69 -23.74 -8.29
CA ASP A 230 8.55 -23.00 -9.56
C ASP A 230 7.67 -21.73 -9.46
N SER A 231 7.09 -21.47 -8.29
CA SER A 231 6.26 -20.30 -8.00
C SER A 231 6.85 -19.44 -6.89
N GLN A 232 8.13 -19.63 -6.56
CA GLN A 232 8.82 -18.84 -5.56
C GLN A 232 8.66 -17.33 -5.80
N ILE A 233 8.40 -16.62 -4.70
CA ILE A 233 8.34 -15.16 -4.66
C ILE A 233 9.58 -14.60 -3.97
N ASP A 234 9.85 -13.32 -4.18
CA ASP A 234 10.93 -12.63 -3.47
C ASP A 234 10.61 -12.51 -1.97
N PRO A 235 11.64 -12.36 -1.11
CA PRO A 235 11.45 -12.22 0.32
C PRO A 235 10.51 -11.07 0.69
N PRO A 236 9.67 -11.21 1.73
CA PRO A 236 8.77 -10.16 2.17
C PRO A 236 9.53 -8.89 2.58
N THR A 237 8.95 -7.74 2.26
CA THR A 237 9.46 -6.41 2.68
C THR A 237 8.45 -5.70 3.56
N ARG A 238 8.90 -4.70 4.32
CA ARG A 238 7.98 -3.86 5.08
C ARG A 238 7.06 -3.11 4.12
N SER A 239 5.79 -3.02 4.47
CA SER A 239 4.72 -2.35 3.74
C SER A 239 4.52 -0.93 4.25
N SER A 240 4.07 -0.05 3.37
CA SER A 240 3.64 1.32 3.72
C SER A 240 2.11 1.41 3.91
N HIS A 241 1.45 0.26 4.04
CA HIS A 241 -0.01 0.12 3.90
C HIS A 241 -0.63 -0.83 4.94
N ILE A 242 -0.01 -0.99 6.11
CA ILE A 242 -0.48 -1.90 7.16
C ILE A 242 -1.03 -1.15 8.37
N TRP A 243 -2.17 -1.64 8.87
CA TRP A 243 -2.79 -1.26 10.13
C TRP A 243 -2.97 -2.47 11.03
N GLU A 244 -2.84 -2.25 12.34
CA GLU A 244 -2.98 -3.29 13.36
C GLU A 244 -4.03 -2.95 14.41
N TYR A 245 -4.68 -3.98 14.93
CA TYR A 245 -5.49 -3.90 16.14
C TYR A 245 -5.21 -5.08 17.04
N GLN A 246 -4.91 -4.81 18.31
CA GLN A 246 -4.70 -5.85 19.31
C GLN A 246 -6.04 -6.48 19.68
N LEU A 247 -6.22 -7.78 19.42
CA LEU A 247 -7.44 -8.46 19.82
C LEU A 247 -7.50 -8.61 21.35
N PRO A 248 -8.72 -8.59 21.94
CA PRO A 248 -8.90 -8.96 23.34
C PRO A 248 -8.36 -10.37 23.60
N SER A 249 -7.58 -10.54 24.67
CA SER A 249 -7.01 -11.85 25.03
C SER A 249 -8.05 -12.87 25.53
N SER A 250 -9.27 -12.42 25.85
CA SER A 250 -10.34 -13.24 26.41
C SER A 250 -11.59 -13.27 25.53
N LEU A 251 -11.42 -13.46 24.23
CA LEU A 251 -12.54 -13.70 23.33
C LEU A 251 -13.22 -15.04 23.66
N PRO A 252 -14.57 -15.09 23.81
CA PRO A 252 -15.30 -16.32 24.06
C PRO A 252 -15.07 -17.42 23.01
N VAL A 253 -15.33 -18.67 23.36
CA VAL A 253 -15.42 -19.75 22.37
C VAL A 253 -16.60 -19.47 21.44
N GLY A 254 -16.39 -19.60 20.13
CA GLY A 254 -17.41 -19.38 19.11
C GLY A 254 -16.89 -18.63 17.90
N ILE A 255 -17.84 -18.26 17.02
CA ILE A 255 -17.56 -17.51 15.79
C ILE A 255 -17.50 -16.02 16.13
N HIS A 256 -16.40 -15.39 15.72
CA HIS A 256 -16.19 -13.97 15.76
C HIS A 256 -16.23 -13.39 14.35
N ARG A 257 -16.72 -12.15 14.24
CA ARG A 257 -16.72 -11.40 12.99
C ARG A 257 -16.15 -10.02 13.22
N VAL A 258 -15.18 -9.67 12.40
CA VAL A 258 -14.66 -8.32 12.28
C VAL A 258 -15.18 -7.69 11.00
N GLU A 259 -15.66 -6.46 11.11
CA GLU A 259 -15.95 -5.58 9.99
C GLU A 259 -14.91 -4.46 9.97
N VAL A 260 -14.28 -4.23 8.82
CA VAL A 260 -13.25 -3.21 8.62
C VAL A 260 -13.79 -2.15 7.70
N PHE A 261 -13.51 -0.89 8.03
CA PHE A 261 -13.88 0.30 7.28
C PHE A 261 -12.64 1.13 7.02
N THR A 262 -12.50 1.68 5.81
CA THR A 262 -11.37 2.54 5.47
C THR A 262 -11.84 3.80 4.78
N GLU A 263 -11.04 4.85 4.91
CA GLU A 263 -11.14 6.08 4.12
C GLU A 263 -9.72 6.53 3.79
N ASP A 264 -9.42 6.67 2.50
CA ASP A 264 -8.11 7.17 2.05
C ASP A 264 -8.07 8.70 1.98
N GLU A 265 -6.88 9.26 1.78
CA GLU A 265 -6.67 10.72 1.66
C GLU A 265 -7.42 11.38 0.49
N PHE A 266 -7.99 10.59 -0.42
CA PHE A 266 -8.80 11.03 -1.56
C PHE A 266 -10.31 10.85 -1.32
N GLY A 267 -10.72 10.41 -0.13
CA GLY A 267 -12.11 10.18 0.26
C GLY A 267 -12.70 8.88 -0.26
N GLN A 268 -11.89 7.95 -0.76
CA GLN A 268 -12.35 6.64 -1.21
C GLN A 268 -12.55 5.72 -0.03
N GLN A 269 -13.72 5.08 0.04
CA GLN A 269 -14.09 4.21 1.15
C GLN A 269 -14.12 2.73 0.74
N GLN A 270 -13.59 1.86 1.60
CA GLN A 270 -13.67 0.41 1.46
C GLN A 270 -14.32 -0.23 2.68
N ARG A 271 -14.88 -1.43 2.46
CA ARG A 271 -15.43 -2.28 3.52
C ARG A 271 -14.95 -3.71 3.33
N GLY A 272 -14.62 -4.37 4.44
CA GLY A 272 -14.25 -5.77 4.46
C GLY A 272 -14.79 -6.46 5.68
N ALA A 273 -14.85 -7.79 5.60
CA ALA A 273 -15.23 -8.62 6.73
C ALA A 273 -14.29 -9.81 6.82
N PHE A 274 -13.99 -10.19 8.04
CA PHE A 274 -13.18 -11.35 8.37
C PHE A 274 -13.86 -12.11 9.51
N SER A 275 -13.98 -13.42 9.36
CA SER A 275 -14.54 -14.29 10.40
C SER A 275 -13.56 -15.37 10.77
N PHE A 276 -13.51 -15.66 12.06
CA PHE A 276 -12.69 -16.71 12.64
C PHE A 276 -13.43 -17.36 13.80
N GLU A 277 -13.12 -18.62 14.10
CA GLU A 277 -13.77 -19.36 15.17
C GLU A 277 -12.76 -19.80 16.23
N ILE A 278 -13.00 -19.38 17.47
CA ILE A 278 -12.24 -19.84 18.63
C ILE A 278 -12.84 -21.14 19.13
N LEU A 279 -12.01 -22.18 19.18
CA LEU A 279 -12.40 -23.48 19.71
C LEU A 279 -12.25 -23.54 21.23
N SER A 280 -13.08 -24.37 21.86
CA SER A 280 -12.76 -24.87 23.19
C SER A 280 -11.49 -25.72 23.11
N ASN A 281 -10.56 -25.49 24.03
CA ASN A 281 -9.38 -26.36 24.22
C ASN A 281 -9.78 -27.82 24.45
#